data_AF-A0A227JAC1-F1
#
_entry.id   AF-A0A227JAC1-F1
#
_cell.length_a   1.000
_cell.length_b   1.000
_cell.length_c   1.000
_cell.angle_alpha   90.00
_cell.angle_beta   90.00
_cell.angle_gamma   90.00
#
_symmetry.space_group_name_H-M   'P 1'
#
loop_
_entity.id
_entity.type
_entity.pdbx_description
1 polymer ?
#
loop_
_entity_poly.entity_id
_entity_poly.type
_entity_poly.pdbx_seq_one_letter_code
_entity_poly.pdbx_strand_id
1 'polypeptide(L)'
;MRIPRIYHPETIHQLGTIALSEDAAGHIGRVLRMKEGQEVLLFDGSGAEFPAVISEVSKKNVLVDVTERVESNIESPLDLHLGQV
;
A
#
# COMPACT_ATOMS: atom_id res chain seq x y z
N MET A 1 -10.19 -3.06 -14.65
CA MET A 1 -9.88 -2.02 -13.64
C MET A 1 -8.53 -2.39 -13.01
N ARG A 2 -7.62 -1.44 -12.80
CA ARG A 2 -6.27 -1.71 -12.25
C ARG A 2 -6.36 -1.74 -10.71
N ILE A 3 -5.64 -2.67 -10.07
CA ILE A 3 -5.50 -2.72 -8.61
C ILE A 3 -4.74 -1.46 -8.15
N PRO A 4 -5.30 -0.63 -7.25
CA PRO A 4 -4.64 0.58 -6.80
C PRO A 4 -3.42 0.27 -5.93
N ARG A 5 -2.35 1.05 -6.12
CA ARG A 5 -1.12 0.97 -5.33
C ARG A 5 -1.18 1.99 -4.20
N ILE A 6 -0.96 1.54 -2.98
CA ILE A 6 -1.07 2.37 -1.77
C ILE A 6 0.26 2.33 -1.01
N TYR A 7 0.83 3.50 -0.75
CA TYR A 7 2.03 3.60 0.07
C TYR A 7 1.69 3.39 1.56
N HIS A 8 2.49 2.59 2.25
CA HIS A 8 2.46 2.45 3.71
C HIS A 8 3.80 2.93 4.29
N PRO A 9 3.81 3.88 5.24
CA PRO A 9 5.05 4.52 5.70
C PRO A 9 5.94 3.64 6.58
N GLU A 10 5.40 2.57 7.17
CA GLU A 10 6.16 1.65 8.00
C GLU A 10 6.56 0.40 7.21
N THR A 11 7.71 -0.18 7.54
CA THR A 11 8.15 -1.41 6.88
C THR A 11 7.22 -2.58 7.22
N ILE A 12 6.76 -3.28 6.20
CA ILE A 12 5.88 -4.45 6.37
C ILE A 12 6.74 -5.69 6.60
N HIS A 13 6.85 -6.08 7.88
CA HIS A 13 7.69 -7.20 8.31
C HIS A 13 6.98 -8.56 8.29
N GLN A 14 5.65 -8.57 8.32
CA GLN A 14 4.85 -9.78 8.55
C GLN A 14 3.63 -9.78 7.62
N LEU A 15 3.21 -10.98 7.22
CA LEU A 15 1.96 -11.19 6.50
C LEU A 15 0.77 -11.19 7.47
N GLY A 16 -0.44 -11.09 6.95
CA GLY A 16 -1.67 -11.04 7.73
C GLY A 16 -2.23 -9.64 7.89
N THR A 17 -3.04 -9.43 8.94
CA THR A 17 -3.81 -8.20 9.10
C THR A 17 -2.94 -7.03 9.52
N ILE A 18 -3.02 -5.94 8.75
CA ILE A 18 -2.31 -4.68 9.00
C ILE A 18 -3.32 -3.54 9.05
N ALA A 19 -3.17 -2.66 10.02
CA ALA A 19 -3.87 -1.38 10.05
C ALA A 19 -3.12 -0.37 9.18
N LEU A 20 -3.83 0.23 8.22
CA LEU A 20 -3.23 1.25 7.37
C LEU A 20 -3.03 2.57 8.13
N SER A 21 -2.06 3.36 7.68
CA SER A 21 -1.86 4.73 8.17
C SER A 21 -3.10 5.59 7.88
N GLU A 22 -3.27 6.67 8.64
CA GLU A 22 -4.44 7.57 8.48
C GLU A 22 -4.55 8.11 7.05
N ASP A 23 -3.43 8.48 6.42
CA ASP A 23 -3.38 8.94 5.04
C ASP A 23 -3.83 7.87 4.05
N ALA A 24 -3.34 6.63 4.21
CA ALA A 24 -3.72 5.50 3.36
C ALA A 24 -5.20 5.13 3.56
N ALA A 25 -5.68 5.10 4.80
CA ALA A 25 -7.09 4.87 5.13
C ALA A 25 -7.99 5.95 4.52
N GLY A 26 -7.58 7.23 4.60
CA GLY A 26 -8.27 8.34 3.98
C GLY A 26 -8.33 8.25 2.45
N HIS A 27 -7.22 7.86 1.81
CA HIS A 27 -7.15 7.65 0.37
C HIS A 27 -8.08 6.51 -0.07
N ILE A 28 -8.05 5.36 0.61
CA ILE A 28 -8.88 4.20 0.28
C ILE A 28 -10.37 4.48 0.53
N GLY A 29 -10.74 4.91 1.73
CA GLY A 29 -12.14 4.99 2.15
C GLY A 29 -12.88 6.22 1.59
N ARG A 30 -12.25 7.39 1.59
CA ARG A 30 -12.90 8.67 1.22
C ARG A 30 -12.70 9.05 -0.23
N VAL A 31 -11.50 8.85 -0.77
CA VAL A 31 -11.15 9.28 -2.14
C VAL A 31 -11.50 8.19 -3.15
N LEU A 32 -10.96 6.98 -2.96
CA LEU A 32 -11.20 5.84 -3.86
C LEU A 32 -12.54 5.14 -3.60
N ARG A 33 -13.12 5.35 -2.41
CA ARG A 33 -14.40 4.76 -1.97
C ARG A 33 -14.42 3.23 -2.08
N MET A 34 -13.27 2.62 -1.79
CA MET A 34 -13.14 1.17 -1.81
C MET A 34 -13.85 0.55 -0.61
N LYS A 35 -14.17 -0.73 -0.73
CA LYS A 35 -14.93 -1.52 0.24
C LYS A 35 -14.17 -2.78 0.61
N GLU A 36 -14.63 -3.40 1.69
CA GLU A 36 -14.22 -4.74 2.09
C GLU A 36 -14.31 -5.74 0.92
N GLY A 37 -13.34 -6.65 0.87
CA GLY A 37 -13.18 -7.64 -0.20
C GLY A 37 -12.49 -7.12 -1.47
N GLN A 38 -12.20 -5.82 -1.58
CA GLN A 38 -11.46 -5.30 -2.73
C GLN A 38 -9.95 -5.39 -2.53
N GLU A 39 -9.25 -5.65 -3.64
CA GLU A 39 -7.81 -5.80 -3.66
C GLU A 39 -7.09 -4.45 -3.70
N VAL A 40 -5.97 -4.39 -2.99
CA VAL A 40 -4.99 -3.28 -3.02
C VAL A 40 -3.59 -3.87 -3.11
N LEU A 41 -2.65 -3.08 -3.60
CA LEU A 41 -1.24 -3.43 -3.64
C LEU A 41 -0.47 -2.44 -2.76
N LEU A 42 0.01 -2.89 -1.60
CA LEU A 42 0.80 -2.02 -0.74
C LEU A 42 2.26 -2.00 -1.19
N PHE A 43 2.94 -0.89 -0.89
CA PHE A 43 4.39 -0.80 -0.98
C PHE A 43 4.91 0.14 0.12
N ASP A 44 6.09 -0.15 0.65
CA ASP A 44 6.69 0.55 1.79
C ASP A 44 8.06 1.19 1.46
N GLY A 45 8.48 1.12 0.20
CA GLY A 45 9.79 1.62 -0.25
C GLY A 45 10.95 0.65 -0.05
N SER A 46 10.71 -0.56 0.46
CA SER A 46 11.76 -1.59 0.64
C SER A 46 12.17 -2.31 -0.66
N GLY A 47 11.58 -1.95 -1.80
CA GLY A 47 11.74 -2.67 -3.07
C GLY A 47 10.80 -3.87 -3.22
N ALA A 48 9.83 -4.02 -2.33
CA ALA A 48 8.82 -5.07 -2.38
C ALA A 48 7.40 -4.51 -2.52
N GLU A 49 6.52 -5.34 -3.06
CA GLU A 49 5.08 -5.14 -3.16
C GLU A 49 4.36 -6.17 -2.30
N PHE A 50 3.22 -5.77 -1.75
CA PHE A 50 2.46 -6.56 -0.80
C PHE A 50 0.99 -6.59 -1.24
N PRO A 51 0.60 -7.60 -2.05
CA PRO A 51 -0.80 -7.83 -2.38
C PRO A 51 -1.62 -8.01 -1.11
N ALA A 52 -2.76 -7.31 -1.05
CA ALA A 52 -3.62 -7.36 0.12
C ALA A 52 -5.10 -7.21 -0.26
N VAL A 53 -5.96 -7.71 0.61
CA VAL A 53 -7.42 -7.56 0.49
C VAL A 53 -7.91 -6.71 1.65
N ILE A 54 -8.79 -5.75 1.37
CA ILE A 54 -9.41 -4.93 2.41
C ILE A 54 -10.32 -5.81 3.26
N SER A 55 -10.02 -5.92 4.55
CA SER A 55 -10.80 -6.70 5.51
C SER A 55 -11.78 -5.86 6.32
N GLU A 56 -11.48 -4.57 6.53
CA GLU A 56 -12.41 -3.63 7.17
C GLU A 56 -12.26 -2.22 6.61
N VAL A 57 -13.39 -1.52 6.36
CA VAL A 57 -13.39 -0.07 6.08
C VAL A 57 -14.30 0.65 7.05
N SER A 58 -13.71 1.49 7.90
CA SER A 58 -14.44 2.39 8.79
C SER A 58 -14.17 3.86 8.45
N LYS A 59 -14.83 4.79 9.15
CA LYS A 59 -14.59 6.24 8.98
C LYS A 59 -13.16 6.67 9.34
N LYS A 60 -12.45 5.91 10.18
CA LYS A 60 -11.14 6.30 10.73
C LYS A 60 -10.03 5.33 10.37
N ASN A 61 -10.36 4.04 10.29
CA ASN A 61 -9.41 2.96 10.14
C ASN A 61 -9.77 2.12 8.90
N VAL A 62 -8.73 1.61 8.24
CA VAL A 62 -8.85 0.57 7.22
C VAL A 62 -7.90 -0.56 7.62
N LEU A 63 -8.42 -1.78 7.64
CA LEU A 63 -7.64 -2.99 7.82
C LEU A 63 -7.51 -3.72 6.48
N VAL A 64 -6.34 -4.30 6.26
CA VAL A 64 -6.05 -5.11 5.08
C VAL A 64 -5.33 -6.38 5.49
N ASP A 65 -5.60 -7.47 4.79
CA ASP A 65 -4.90 -8.74 4.96
C ASP A 65 -3.86 -8.90 3.86
N VAL A 66 -2.58 -8.81 4.24
CA VAL A 66 -1.44 -9.00 3.34
C VAL A 66 -1.19 -10.49 3.12
N THR A 67 -1.16 -10.92 1.86
CA THR A 67 -1.07 -12.34 1.49
C THR A 67 0.36 -12.79 1.21
N GLU A 68 1.19 -11.93 0.65
CA GLU A 68 2.57 -12.25 0.27
C GLU A 68 3.46 -11.00 0.19
N ARG A 69 4.77 -11.25 0.13
CA ARG A 69 5.79 -10.24 -0.17
C ARG A 69 6.40 -10.60 -1.53
N VAL A 70 6.28 -9.69 -2.50
CA VAL A 70 6.80 -9.86 -3.85
C VAL A 70 7.92 -8.87 -4.07
N GLU A 71 9.16 -9.36 -4.20
CA GLU A 71 10.29 -8.50 -4.57
C GLU A 71 10.04 -7.91 -5.97
N SER A 72 10.01 -6.59 -6.06
CA SER A 72 9.64 -5.84 -7.26
C SER A 72 10.63 -4.70 -7.44
N ASN A 73 11.80 -5.03 -8.00
CA ASN A 73 12.81 -4.04 -8.30
C ASN A 73 12.48 -3.33 -9.62
N ILE A 74 11.74 -2.22 -9.51
CA ILE A 74 11.37 -1.34 -10.63
C ILE A 74 12.25 -0.09 -10.71
N GLU A 75 13.24 0.03 -9.83
CA GLU A 75 14.15 1.18 -9.80
C GLU A 75 15.15 1.09 -10.95
N SER A 76 15.48 2.25 -11.52
CA SER A 76 16.55 2.36 -12.50
C SER A 76 17.89 2.06 -11.85
N PRO A 77 18.83 1.35 -12.50
CA PRO A 77 20.19 1.19 -11.98
C PRO A 77 21.00 2.49 -12.04
N LEU A 78 20.49 3.52 -12.72
CA LEU A 78 21.14 4.82 -12.84
C LEU A 78 20.79 5.70 -11.64
N ASP A 79 21.79 6.02 -10.82
CA ASP A 79 21.67 6.95 -9.69
C ASP A 79 21.70 8.40 -10.20
N LEU A 80 20.58 9.12 -10.03
CA LEU A 80 20.38 10.48 -10.52
C LEU A 80 19.99 11.40 -9.37
N HIS A 81 20.64 12.56 -9.27
CA HIS A 81 20.29 13.63 -8.34
C HIS A 81 19.74 14.84 -9.09
N LEU A 82 18.49 15.24 -8.82
CA LEU A 82 17.85 16.39 -9.46
C LEU A 82 18.19 17.69 -8.70
N GLY A 83 18.94 18.60 -9.35
CA GLY A 83 19.16 19.96 -8.86
C GLY A 83 18.09 20.92 -9.38
N GLN A 84 17.11 21.26 -8.56
CA GLN A 84 16.01 22.18 -8.90
C GLN A 84 16.09 23.46 -8.03
N VAL A 85 15.89 24.63 -8.65
CA VAL A 85 15.88 25.97 -8.01
C VAL A 85 14.48 26.52 -7.83
#